data_AF-A0A8J3YZ23-F1
#
_entry.id   AF-A0A8J3YZ23-F1
#
_cell.length_a   1.000
_cell.length_b   1.000
_cell.length_c   1.000
_cell.angle_alpha   90.00
_cell.angle_beta   90.00
_cell.angle_gamma   90.00
#
_symmetry.space_group_name_H-M   'P 1'
#
loop_
_entity.id
_entity.type
_entity.pdbx_description
1 polymer ?
#
loop_
_entity_poly.entity_id
_entity_poly.type
_entity_poly.pdbx_seq_one_letter_code
_entity_poly.pdbx_strand_id
1 'polypeptide(L)'
;MYAQPGPDTNLPTPDWPTAPPTSGVWQAPAPAELPAGSRRPTRVTVAVAVAALLLLVLAVDGLAVLTFRGQQRGQTTRLDRELTAHRLAQQQAREELQARFRQADLPGKLQTVLARNKAATAALLAWGTSGQASSGLKTVRQARNECADAVIDYNATAARFPNDMLTGLPRRINLSDDPVGCG
;
A
#
# COMPACT_ATOMS: atom_id res chain seq x y z
N MET A 1 18.42 14.76 -15.99
CA MET A 1 19.18 14.22 -14.83
C MET A 1 18.53 14.80 -13.59
N TYR A 2 17.77 13.99 -12.84
CA TYR A 2 17.16 14.42 -11.58
C TYR A 2 17.58 13.44 -10.49
N ALA A 3 18.15 13.99 -9.42
CA ALA A 3 18.76 13.29 -8.30
C ALA A 3 17.70 12.61 -7.42
N GLN A 4 17.98 11.38 -6.99
CA GLN A 4 17.23 10.71 -5.94
C GLN A 4 17.72 11.18 -4.56
N PRO A 5 16.83 11.52 -3.61
CA PRO A 5 17.19 11.58 -2.20
C PRO A 5 17.17 10.17 -1.59
N GLY A 6 18.30 9.79 -0.98
CA GLY A 6 18.44 8.54 -0.24
C GLY A 6 17.72 8.57 1.12
N PRO A 7 17.39 7.41 1.71
CA PRO A 7 16.78 7.35 3.02
C PRO A 7 17.85 7.48 4.12
N ASP A 8 17.78 8.57 4.88
CA ASP A 8 18.50 8.72 6.14
C ASP A 8 17.89 7.78 7.20
N THR A 9 18.56 6.64 7.39
CA THR A 9 18.39 5.77 8.56
C THR A 9 18.98 6.47 9.79
N ASN A 10 18.11 6.98 10.68
CA ASN A 10 18.47 7.29 12.06
C ASN A 10 17.35 6.77 12.98
N LEU A 11 17.54 5.54 13.47
CA LEU A 11 16.77 4.99 14.58
C LEU A 11 17.50 5.36 15.88
N PRO A 12 16.82 5.94 16.88
CA PRO A 12 17.41 6.19 18.19
C PRO A 12 17.58 4.87 18.97
N THR A 13 18.81 4.65 19.45
CA THR A 13 19.19 3.60 20.40
C THR A 13 18.53 3.86 21.76
N PRO A 14 17.90 2.86 22.41
CA PRO A 14 17.47 2.97 23.80
C PRO A 14 18.66 2.90 24.76
N ASP A 15 18.85 3.96 25.55
CA ASP A 15 19.76 4.01 26.70
C ASP A 15 19.21 3.12 27.83
N TRP A 16 19.98 2.08 28.20
CA TRP A 16 19.75 1.31 29.42
C TRP A 16 20.45 2.00 30.60
N PRO A 17 19.80 2.18 31.76
CA PRO A 17 20.47 2.75 32.92
C PRO A 17 21.54 1.80 33.47
N THR A 18 22.75 2.36 33.59
CA THR A 18 23.93 1.80 34.22
C THR A 18 23.69 1.60 35.72
N ALA A 19 24.04 0.43 36.26
CA ALA A 19 24.05 0.21 37.70
C ALA A 19 25.14 1.08 38.38
N PRO A 20 24.89 1.69 39.55
CA PRO A 20 25.93 2.40 40.26
C PRO A 20 26.90 1.42 40.96
N PRO A 21 28.21 1.68 40.94
CA PRO A 21 29.13 1.07 41.88
C PRO A 21 29.15 1.92 43.16
N THR A 22 28.82 1.32 44.31
CA THR A 22 29.08 2.00 45.58
C THR A 22 29.75 1.04 46.56
N SER A 23 31.08 1.10 46.52
CA SER A 23 31.97 0.78 47.63
C SER A 23 31.70 1.73 48.80
N GLY A 24 31.50 1.17 49.98
CA GLY A 24 31.33 1.91 51.23
C GLY A 24 31.82 1.06 52.39
N VAL A 25 33.12 1.15 52.66
CA VAL A 25 33.75 0.61 53.86
C VAL A 25 33.48 1.59 55.00
N TRP A 26 32.72 1.15 56.02
CA TRP A 26 32.70 1.79 57.33
C TRP A 26 32.92 0.73 58.40
N GLN A 27 34.08 0.83 59.05
CA GLN A 27 34.47 0.07 60.22
C GLN A 27 33.74 0.66 61.45
N ALA A 28 33.14 -0.22 62.25
CA ALA A 28 32.66 0.08 63.59
C ALA A 28 33.52 -0.71 64.61
N PRO A 29 33.87 -0.12 65.78
CA PRO A 29 34.67 -0.80 66.80
C PRO A 29 33.85 -1.85 67.59
N ALA A 30 34.57 -2.86 68.07
CA ALA A 30 34.08 -4.04 68.82
C ALA A 30 33.85 -3.74 70.33
N PRO A 31 33.55 -4.74 71.18
CA PRO A 31 32.24 -5.34 71.41
C PRO A 31 31.75 -5.10 72.86
N ALA A 32 30.44 -5.13 73.09
CA ALA A 32 29.87 -5.27 74.43
C ALA A 32 28.99 -6.53 74.51
N GLU A 33 29.05 -7.15 75.69
CA GLU A 33 28.79 -8.54 76.05
C GLU A 33 27.34 -9.07 75.88
N LEU A 34 27.25 -10.40 75.92
CA LEU A 34 26.09 -11.30 75.80
C LEU A 34 24.99 -11.06 76.88
N PRO A 35 23.74 -11.52 76.66
CA PRO A 35 23.42 -12.91 76.98
C PRO A 35 22.73 -13.68 75.84
N ALA A 36 23.08 -14.96 75.75
CA ALA A 36 22.49 -15.94 74.87
C ALA A 36 21.00 -16.15 75.17
N GLY A 37 20.14 -15.55 74.34
CA GLY A 37 18.71 -15.88 74.26
C GLY A 37 18.44 -16.83 73.11
N SER A 38 18.63 -18.13 73.30
CA SER A 38 18.24 -19.14 72.31
C SER A 38 16.72 -19.31 72.28
N ARG A 39 16.00 -18.41 71.59
CA ARG A 39 14.63 -18.69 71.13
C ARG A 39 14.72 -19.37 69.77
N ARG A 40 14.62 -20.69 69.79
CA ARG A 40 14.37 -21.50 68.58
C ARG A 40 13.12 -20.96 67.88
N PRO A 41 13.20 -20.46 66.63
CA PRO A 41 12.01 -20.34 65.82
C PRO A 41 11.57 -21.77 65.48
N THR A 42 10.37 -22.12 65.93
CA THR A 42 9.64 -23.29 65.48
C THR A 42 9.62 -23.27 63.95
N ARG A 43 10.11 -24.34 63.31
CA ARG A 43 10.24 -24.51 61.84
C ARG A 43 8.98 -24.18 61.03
N VAL A 44 7.83 -24.06 61.70
CA VAL A 44 6.52 -23.72 61.14
C VAL A 44 6.44 -22.24 60.68
N THR A 45 7.06 -21.29 61.40
CA THR A 45 6.94 -19.86 61.03
C THR A 45 7.76 -19.48 59.80
N VAL A 46 8.90 -20.14 59.59
CA VAL A 46 9.73 -19.94 58.39
C VAL A 46 9.05 -20.52 57.15
N ALA A 47 8.42 -21.69 57.26
CA ALA A 47 7.70 -22.31 56.14
C ALA A 47 6.48 -21.48 55.71
N VAL A 48 5.73 -20.90 56.66
CA VAL A 48 4.59 -20.02 56.37
C VAL A 48 5.04 -18.72 55.72
N ALA A 49 6.15 -18.12 56.18
CA ALA A 49 6.70 -16.92 55.57
C ALA A 49 7.18 -17.15 54.13
N VAL A 50 7.85 -18.27 53.85
CA VAL A 50 8.30 -18.64 52.49
C VAL A 50 7.11 -18.95 51.58
N ALA A 51 6.08 -19.66 52.06
CA ALA A 51 4.87 -19.93 51.30
C ALA A 51 4.09 -18.64 50.96
N ALA A 52 4.00 -17.70 51.90
CA ALA A 52 3.37 -16.40 51.67
C ALA A 52 4.13 -15.58 50.62
N LEU A 53 5.47 -15.59 50.65
CA LEU A 53 6.31 -14.91 49.67
C LEU A 53 6.18 -15.52 48.27
N LEU A 54 6.14 -16.85 48.15
CA LEU A 54 5.91 -17.55 46.89
C LEU A 54 4.53 -17.24 46.28
N LEU A 55 3.49 -17.18 47.10
CA LEU A 55 2.15 -16.78 46.65
C LEU A 55 2.12 -15.32 46.17
N LEU A 56 2.88 -14.43 46.83
CA LEU A 56 2.98 -13.03 46.43
C LEU A 56 3.70 -12.87 45.08
N VAL A 57 4.81 -13.60 44.87
CA VAL A 57 5.51 -13.61 43.58
C VAL A 57 4.61 -14.14 42.47
N LEU A 58 3.91 -15.25 42.69
CA LEU A 58 2.94 -15.81 41.73
C LEU A 58 1.79 -14.83 41.41
N ALA A 59 1.29 -14.10 42.42
CA ALA A 59 0.23 -13.12 42.21
C ALA A 59 0.71 -11.91 41.38
N VAL A 60 1.93 -11.43 41.64
CA VAL A 60 2.54 -10.33 40.89
C VAL A 60 2.83 -10.74 39.44
N ASP A 61 3.40 -11.93 39.23
CA ASP A 61 3.64 -12.48 37.89
C ASP A 61 2.33 -12.69 37.11
N GLY A 62 1.29 -13.21 37.77
CA GLY A 62 -0.04 -13.38 37.18
C GLY A 62 -0.66 -12.06 36.73
N LEU A 63 -0.51 -11.00 37.53
CA LEU A 63 -1.01 -9.66 37.22
C LEU A 63 -0.23 -9.02 36.05
N ALA A 64 1.09 -9.23 36.00
CA ALA A 64 1.94 -8.78 34.90
C ALA A 64 1.58 -9.45 33.57
N VAL A 65 1.32 -10.76 33.57
CA VAL A 65 0.90 -11.50 32.37
C VAL A 65 -0.49 -11.04 31.87
N LEU A 66 -1.42 -10.76 32.79
CA LEU A 66 -2.77 -10.29 32.42
C LEU A 66 -2.76 -8.88 31.81
N THR A 67 -1.98 -7.96 32.38
CA THR A 67 -1.84 -6.59 31.85
C THR A 67 -1.13 -6.59 30.50
N PHE A 68 -0.05 -7.38 30.34
CA PHE A 68 0.65 -7.54 29.07
C PHE A 68 -0.23 -8.15 27.98
N ARG A 69 -1.02 -9.18 28.29
CA ARG A 69 -1.99 -9.77 27.34
C ARG A 69 -3.12 -8.80 26.97
N GLY A 70 -3.58 -7.96 27.90
CA GLY A 70 -4.57 -6.93 27.62
C GLY A 70 -4.04 -5.88 26.64
N GLN A 71 -2.78 -5.46 26.81
CA GLN A 71 -2.13 -4.48 25.94
C GLN A 71 -1.87 -5.04 24.53
N GLN A 72 -1.47 -6.31 24.41
CA GLN A 72 -1.32 -6.98 23.11
C GLN A 72 -2.63 -7.12 22.34
N ARG A 73 -3.74 -7.45 23.02
CA ARG A 73 -5.08 -7.52 22.38
C ARG A 73 -5.56 -6.15 21.86
N GLY A 74 -5.15 -5.06 22.52
CA GLY A 74 -5.43 -3.70 22.04
C GLY A 74 -4.66 -3.34 20.77
N GLN A 75 -3.46 -3.87 20.58
CA GLN A 75 -2.64 -3.63 19.38
C GLN A 75 -3.12 -4.45 18.18
N THR A 76 -3.45 -5.73 18.38
CA THR A 76 -3.95 -6.59 17.29
C THR A 76 -5.27 -6.05 16.71
N THR A 77 -6.19 -5.63 17.57
CA THR A 77 -7.49 -5.09 17.12
C THR A 77 -7.38 -3.76 16.38
N ARG A 78 -6.36 -2.93 16.66
CA ARG A 78 -6.08 -1.71 15.87
C ARG A 78 -5.50 -2.06 14.50
N LEU A 79 -4.52 -2.96 14.46
CA LEU A 79 -3.90 -3.41 13.22
C LEU A 79 -4.93 -4.05 12.27
N ASP A 80 -5.82 -4.90 12.79
CA ASP A 80 -6.87 -5.54 12.00
C ASP A 80 -7.86 -4.53 11.41
N ARG A 81 -8.21 -3.47 12.16
CA ARG A 81 -9.06 -2.38 11.64
C ARG A 81 -8.37 -1.59 10.53
N GLU A 82 -7.09 -1.24 10.71
CA GLU A 82 -6.31 -0.53 9.69
C GLU A 82 -6.18 -1.37 8.42
N LEU A 83 -5.86 -2.66 8.56
CA LEU A 83 -5.71 -3.58 7.44
C LEU A 83 -7.04 -3.78 6.70
N THR A 84 -8.15 -3.86 7.43
CA THR A 84 -9.50 -3.91 6.85
C THR A 84 -9.86 -2.61 6.14
N ALA A 85 -9.59 -1.45 6.74
CA ALA A 85 -9.84 -0.14 6.13
C ALA A 85 -9.02 0.05 4.84
N HIS A 86 -7.75 -0.36 4.83
CA HIS A 86 -6.91 -0.35 3.63
C HIS A 86 -7.46 -1.27 2.54
N ARG A 87 -7.92 -2.48 2.88
CA ARG A 87 -8.55 -3.38 1.91
C ARG A 87 -9.82 -2.79 1.31
N LEU A 88 -10.69 -2.20 2.14
CA LEU A 88 -11.91 -1.55 1.67
C LEU A 88 -11.61 -0.35 0.78
N ALA A 89 -10.66 0.50 1.17
CA ALA A 89 -10.24 1.63 0.34
C ALA A 89 -9.65 1.19 -1.00
N GLN A 90 -8.85 0.11 -1.02
CA GLN A 90 -8.33 -0.47 -2.27
C GLN A 90 -9.44 -1.07 -3.14
N GLN A 91 -10.43 -1.74 -2.54
CA GLN A 91 -11.58 -2.26 -3.26
C GLN A 91 -12.40 -1.14 -3.90
N GLN A 92 -12.71 -0.09 -3.13
CA GLN A 92 -13.44 1.08 -3.64
C GLN A 92 -12.68 1.78 -4.77
N ALA A 93 -11.37 1.99 -4.63
CA ALA A 93 -10.55 2.59 -5.68
C ALA A 93 -10.55 1.74 -6.96
N ARG A 94 -10.53 0.40 -6.84
CA ARG A 94 -10.62 -0.51 -7.99
C ARG A 94 -11.99 -0.45 -8.65
N GLU A 95 -13.07 -0.45 -7.87
CA GLU A 95 -14.44 -0.34 -8.37
C GLU A 95 -14.67 0.97 -9.10
N GLU A 96 -14.19 2.08 -8.55
CA GLU A 96 -14.28 3.39 -9.17
C GLU A 96 -13.50 3.42 -10.50
N LEU A 97 -12.30 2.86 -10.52
CA LEU A 97 -11.48 2.81 -11.73
C LEU A 97 -12.12 1.91 -12.80
N GLN A 98 -12.73 0.79 -12.42
CA GLN A 98 -13.55 -0.05 -13.32
C GLN A 98 -14.82 0.67 -13.81
N ALA A 99 -15.49 1.45 -12.97
CA ALA A 99 -16.64 2.24 -13.37
C ALA A 99 -16.23 3.30 -14.40
N ARG A 100 -15.13 4.03 -14.15
CA ARG A 100 -14.56 5.00 -15.10
C ARG A 100 -14.15 4.33 -16.41
N PHE A 101 -13.58 3.13 -16.36
CA PHE A 101 -13.22 2.37 -17.56
C PHE A 101 -14.43 2.02 -18.41
N ARG A 102 -15.51 1.54 -17.79
CA ARG A 102 -16.78 1.26 -18.48
C ARG A 102 -17.39 2.53 -19.07
N GLN A 103 -17.37 3.64 -18.34
CA GLN A 103 -17.89 4.93 -18.80
C GLN A 103 -17.07 5.53 -19.96
N ALA A 104 -15.76 5.25 -20.01
CA ALA A 104 -14.90 5.74 -21.07
C ALA A 104 -15.16 5.09 -22.44
N ASP A 105 -15.86 3.94 -22.45
CA ASP A 105 -16.28 3.21 -23.66
C ASP A 105 -15.17 3.09 -24.73
N LEU A 106 -14.01 2.61 -24.30
CA LEU A 106 -12.89 2.31 -25.21
C LEU A 106 -13.29 1.38 -26.36
N PRO A 107 -14.11 0.33 -26.15
CA PRO A 107 -14.61 -0.51 -27.24
C PRO A 107 -15.44 0.28 -28.27
N GLY A 108 -16.37 1.14 -27.84
CA GLY A 108 -17.15 1.98 -28.75
C GLY A 108 -16.30 3.02 -29.48
N LYS A 109 -15.31 3.62 -28.81
CA LYS A 109 -14.32 4.50 -29.44
C LYS A 109 -13.50 3.76 -30.51
N LEU A 110 -13.06 2.53 -30.23
CA LEU A 110 -12.36 1.70 -31.22
C LEU A 110 -13.24 1.39 -32.44
N GLN A 111 -14.52 1.06 -32.23
CA GLN A 111 -15.46 0.87 -33.35
C GLN A 111 -15.63 2.13 -34.17
N THR A 112 -15.64 3.30 -33.52
CA THR A 112 -15.70 4.60 -34.20
C THR A 112 -14.46 4.81 -35.07
N VAL A 113 -13.26 4.53 -34.55
CA VAL A 113 -12.02 4.59 -35.33
C VAL A 113 -12.11 3.69 -36.57
N LEU A 114 -12.52 2.44 -36.40
CA LEU A 114 -12.65 1.47 -37.50
C LEU A 114 -13.66 1.94 -38.56
N ALA A 115 -14.79 2.50 -38.14
CA ALA A 115 -15.80 3.04 -39.04
C ALA A 115 -15.27 4.25 -39.84
N ARG A 116 -14.55 5.15 -39.18
CA ARG A 116 -13.93 6.32 -39.83
C ARG A 116 -12.80 5.93 -40.77
N ASN A 117 -12.00 4.93 -40.40
CA ASN A 117 -10.95 4.41 -41.28
C ASN A 117 -11.57 3.85 -42.57
N LYS A 118 -12.61 3.00 -42.44
CA LYS A 118 -13.35 2.46 -43.59
C LYS A 118 -13.93 3.56 -44.48
N ALA A 119 -14.48 4.63 -43.89
CA ALA A 119 -14.99 5.77 -44.65
C ALA A 119 -13.88 6.53 -45.40
N ALA A 120 -12.72 6.73 -44.77
CA ALA A 120 -11.55 7.34 -45.39
C ALA A 120 -11.03 6.51 -46.58
N THR A 121 -10.91 5.19 -46.42
CA THR A 121 -10.54 4.28 -47.50
C THR A 121 -11.56 4.31 -48.64
N ALA A 122 -12.86 4.31 -48.33
CA ALA A 122 -13.91 4.40 -49.35
C ALA A 122 -13.85 5.73 -50.12
N ALA A 123 -13.59 6.85 -49.43
CA ALA A 123 -13.41 8.15 -50.08
C ALA A 123 -12.17 8.17 -50.98
N LEU A 124 -11.05 7.56 -50.55
CA LEU A 124 -9.83 7.43 -51.36
C LEU A 124 -10.09 6.61 -52.64
N LEU A 125 -10.78 5.47 -52.51
CA LEU A 125 -11.15 4.63 -53.66
C LEU A 125 -12.07 5.38 -54.63
N ALA A 126 -13.09 6.08 -54.13
CA ALA A 126 -14.00 6.87 -54.95
C ALA A 126 -13.29 8.04 -55.66
N TRP A 127 -12.29 8.66 -55.01
CA TRP A 127 -11.48 9.70 -55.63
C TRP A 127 -10.60 9.14 -56.76
N GLY A 128 -10.00 7.95 -56.57
CA GLY A 128 -9.23 7.25 -57.58
C GLY A 128 -10.06 6.88 -58.82
N THR A 129 -11.32 6.52 -58.65
CA THR A 129 -12.22 6.12 -59.76
C THR A 129 -12.91 7.29 -60.45
N SER A 130 -13.10 8.44 -59.79
CA SER A 130 -13.81 9.62 -60.32
C SER A 130 -12.92 10.60 -61.11
N GLY A 131 -11.73 10.18 -61.52
CA GLY A 131 -10.82 11.02 -62.33
C GLY A 131 -10.19 12.18 -61.54
N GLN A 132 -10.07 12.05 -60.21
CA GLN A 132 -9.31 12.96 -59.34
C GLN A 132 -9.79 14.43 -59.34
N ALA A 133 -11.09 14.67 -59.50
CA ALA A 133 -11.64 16.02 -59.38
C ALA A 133 -11.32 16.66 -58.01
N SER A 134 -11.09 17.99 -58.00
CA SER A 134 -10.71 18.75 -56.80
C SER A 134 -11.74 18.67 -55.67
N SER A 135 -13.02 18.49 -55.99
CA SER A 135 -14.10 18.26 -55.03
C SER A 135 -13.95 16.94 -54.27
N GLY A 136 -13.49 15.88 -54.94
CA GLY A 136 -13.23 14.58 -54.31
C GLY A 136 -12.04 14.61 -53.35
N LEU A 137 -11.01 15.42 -53.65
CA LEU A 137 -9.85 15.59 -52.78
C LEU A 137 -10.23 16.22 -51.43
N LYS A 138 -11.20 17.15 -51.42
CA LYS A 138 -11.72 17.74 -50.17
C LYS A 138 -12.40 16.68 -49.30
N THR A 139 -13.23 15.83 -49.89
CA THR A 139 -13.92 14.73 -49.20
C THR A 139 -12.95 13.72 -48.61
N VAL A 140 -11.92 13.33 -49.37
CA VAL A 140 -10.84 12.46 -48.90
C VAL A 140 -10.15 13.07 -47.69
N ARG A 141 -9.73 14.33 -47.78
CA ARG A 141 -9.03 15.02 -46.69
C ARG A 141 -9.90 15.11 -45.44
N GLN A 142 -11.18 15.43 -45.60
CA GLN A 142 -12.11 15.47 -44.49
C GLN A 142 -12.23 14.10 -43.81
N ALA A 143 -12.45 13.03 -44.57
CA ALA A 143 -12.60 11.68 -44.02
C ALA A 143 -11.33 11.21 -43.28
N ARG A 144 -10.14 11.53 -43.80
CA ARG A 144 -8.86 11.24 -43.13
C ARG A 144 -8.70 12.01 -41.82
N ASN A 145 -9.07 13.30 -41.80
CA ASN A 145 -9.02 14.12 -40.59
C ASN A 145 -9.98 13.56 -39.51
N GLU A 146 -11.21 13.22 -39.89
CA GLU A 146 -12.18 12.62 -38.95
C GLU A 146 -11.70 11.28 -38.38
N CYS A 147 -11.01 10.48 -39.19
CA CYS A 147 -10.36 9.26 -38.71
C CYS A 147 -9.21 9.58 -37.73
N ALA A 148 -8.37 10.57 -38.04
CA ALA A 148 -7.27 10.97 -37.18
C ALA A 148 -7.76 11.50 -35.83
N ASP A 149 -8.82 12.30 -35.82
CA ASP A 149 -9.46 12.81 -34.61
C ASP A 149 -9.99 11.67 -33.73
N ALA A 150 -10.62 10.65 -34.35
CA ALA A 150 -11.08 9.47 -33.62
C ALA A 150 -9.92 8.68 -32.99
N VAL A 151 -8.79 8.53 -33.69
CA VAL A 151 -7.58 7.88 -33.18
C VAL A 151 -7.00 8.66 -31.99
N ILE A 152 -6.94 9.99 -32.09
CA ILE A 152 -6.47 10.86 -31.01
C ILE A 152 -7.36 10.70 -29.78
N ASP A 153 -8.68 10.75 -29.95
CA ASP A 153 -9.64 10.58 -28.85
C ASP A 153 -9.53 9.20 -28.18
N TYR A 154 -9.41 8.13 -28.97
CA TYR A 154 -9.16 6.78 -28.46
C TYR A 154 -7.87 6.74 -27.63
N ASN A 155 -6.75 7.22 -28.18
CA ASN A 155 -5.45 7.20 -27.52
C ASN A 155 -5.44 8.04 -26.24
N ALA A 156 -6.04 9.21 -26.26
CA ALA A 156 -6.16 10.09 -25.09
C ALA A 156 -7.01 9.47 -23.99
N THR A 157 -8.03 8.69 -24.37
CA THR A 157 -8.86 7.94 -23.43
C THR A 157 -8.11 6.74 -22.86
N ALA A 158 -7.44 5.95 -23.71
CA ALA A 158 -6.70 4.75 -23.30
C ALA A 158 -5.54 5.09 -22.35
N ALA A 159 -4.87 6.21 -22.56
CA ALA A 159 -3.75 6.68 -21.73
C ALA A 159 -4.13 6.97 -20.26
N ARG A 160 -5.42 7.06 -19.93
CA ARG A 160 -5.91 7.29 -18.56
C ARG A 160 -6.00 6.01 -17.74
N PHE A 161 -5.89 4.86 -18.38
CA PHE A 161 -6.10 3.55 -17.75
C PHE A 161 -4.80 2.75 -17.71
N PRO A 162 -4.61 1.93 -16.66
CA PRO A 162 -3.46 1.07 -16.57
C PRO A 162 -3.54 -0.07 -17.60
N ASN A 163 -2.38 -0.58 -18.02
CA ASN A 163 -2.26 -1.51 -19.15
C ASN A 163 -3.00 -2.85 -18.96
N ASP A 164 -3.12 -3.30 -17.72
CA ASP A 164 -3.83 -4.53 -17.34
C ASP A 164 -5.34 -4.44 -17.63
N MET A 165 -5.91 -3.23 -17.61
CA MET A 165 -7.32 -3.02 -17.91
C MET A 165 -7.62 -2.91 -19.40
N LEU A 166 -6.60 -2.67 -20.22
CA LEU A 166 -6.71 -2.63 -21.68
C LEU A 166 -6.61 -4.03 -22.31
N THR A 167 -6.85 -5.10 -21.56
CA THR A 167 -6.76 -6.47 -22.07
C THR A 167 -7.70 -6.67 -23.25
N GLY A 168 -7.15 -7.04 -24.42
CA GLY A 168 -7.90 -7.20 -25.67
C GLY A 168 -8.15 -5.90 -26.44
N LEU A 169 -7.61 -4.76 -25.98
CA LEU A 169 -7.69 -3.46 -26.64
C LEU A 169 -6.29 -2.95 -27.00
N PRO A 170 -6.12 -2.25 -28.13
CA PRO A 170 -4.84 -1.64 -28.47
C PRO A 170 -4.48 -0.55 -27.44
N ARG A 171 -3.26 -0.57 -26.92
CA ARG A 171 -2.80 0.48 -25.99
C ARG A 171 -2.70 1.84 -26.66
N ARG A 172 -2.37 1.83 -27.95
CA ARG A 172 -2.28 2.99 -28.81
C ARG A 172 -2.55 2.54 -30.25
N ILE A 173 -3.29 3.36 -30.98
CA ILE A 173 -3.45 3.23 -32.42
C ILE A 173 -2.49 4.22 -33.06
N ASN A 174 -1.61 3.71 -33.93
CA ASN A 174 -0.73 4.55 -34.71
C ASN A 174 -1.44 4.98 -36.00
N LEU A 175 -1.36 6.27 -36.33
CA LEU A 175 -1.99 6.83 -37.54
C LEU A 175 -1.39 6.28 -38.83
N SER A 176 -0.21 5.67 -38.73
CA SER A 176 0.56 5.14 -39.87
C SER A 176 0.47 3.62 -40.05
N ASP A 177 -0.17 2.89 -39.13
CA ASP A 177 -0.21 1.42 -39.17
C ASP A 177 -1.48 0.91 -39.88
N ASP A 178 -1.37 0.23 -41.01
CA ASP A 178 -2.50 -0.55 -41.56
C ASP A 178 -2.86 -1.71 -40.61
N PRO A 179 -4.14 -1.97 -40.25
CA PRO A 179 -5.39 -1.54 -40.91
C PRO A 179 -6.20 -0.47 -40.13
N VAL A 180 -5.57 0.29 -39.23
CA VAL A 180 -6.29 1.21 -38.32
C VAL A 180 -5.74 2.65 -38.36
N GLY A 181 -4.55 2.82 -38.92
CA GLY A 181 -3.95 4.08 -39.29
C GLY A 181 -4.67 4.61 -40.52
N CYS A 182 -5.10 5.86 -40.43
CA CYS A 182 -5.91 6.57 -41.42
C CYS A 182 -5.13 6.87 -42.73
N GLY A 183 -4.32 5.90 -43.18
CA GLY A 183 -3.30 5.91 -44.22
C GLY A 183 -3.87 5.66 -45.59
#